data_AF-A0A2G1X4E6-F1
#
_entry.id   AF-A0A2G1X4E6-F1
#
_cell.length_a   1.000
_cell.length_b   1.000
_cell.length_c   1.000
_cell.angle_alpha   90.00
_cell.angle_beta   90.00
_cell.angle_gamma   90.00
#
_symmetry.space_group_name_H-M   'P 1'
#
loop_
_entity.id
_entity.type
_entity.pdbx_description
1 polymer ?
#
loop_
_entity_poly.entity_id
_entity_poly.type
_entity_poly.pdbx_seq_one_letter_code
_entity_poly.pdbx_strand_id
1 'polypeptide(L)' 'MGLDDDAREYHRQEPPGKIAIETTKPTNTQRDLSLAYSPGVAAP' A
#
# COMPACT_ATOMS: atom_id res chain seq x y z
N MET A 1 -11.74 29.70 -1.84
CA MET A 1 -12.31 28.34 -1.95
C MET A 1 -12.93 28.04 -0.60
N GLY A 2 -14.09 27.36 -0.55
CA GLY A 2 -14.74 27.03 0.72
C GLY A 2 -14.09 25.81 1.36
N LEU A 3 -14.30 25.59 2.67
CA LEU A 3 -13.78 24.40 3.37
C LEU A 3 -14.21 23.08 2.70
N ASP A 4 -15.41 23.03 2.13
CA ASP A 4 -15.91 21.85 1.41
C ASP A 4 -15.12 21.58 0.12
N ASP A 5 -14.79 22.63 -0.62
CA ASP A 5 -14.01 22.53 -1.84
C ASP A 5 -12.56 22.15 -1.54
N ASP A 6 -11.97 22.73 -0.49
CA ASP A 6 -10.63 22.39 -0.02
C ASP A 6 -10.56 20.95 0.49
N ALA A 7 -11.58 20.49 1.22
CA ALA A 7 -11.67 19.10 1.68
C ALA A 7 -11.80 18.13 0.51
N ARG A 8 -12.59 18.48 -0.51
CA ARG A 8 -12.70 17.68 -1.75
C ARG A 8 -11.41 17.62 -2.52
N GLU A 9 -10.69 18.72 -2.58
CA GLU A 9 -9.38 18.76 -3.24
C GLU A 9 -8.36 17.93 -2.47
N TYR A 10 -8.25 18.14 -1.17
CA TYR A 10 -7.36 17.37 -0.28
C TYR A 10 -7.54 15.84 -0.43
N HIS A 11 -8.78 15.33 -0.48
CA HIS A 11 -9.00 13.88 -0.61
C HIS A 11 -8.78 13.34 -2.03
N ARG A 12 -8.76 14.20 -3.06
CA ARG A 12 -8.58 13.80 -4.46
C ARG A 12 -7.13 13.92 -4.94
N GLN A 13 -6.31 14.71 -4.25
CA GLN A 13 -4.88 14.82 -4.56
C GLN A 13 -4.19 13.46 -4.48
N GLU A 14 -3.22 13.21 -5.34
CA GLU A 14 -2.49 11.94 -5.39
C GLU A 14 -1.51 11.82 -4.19
N PRO A 15 -1.48 10.68 -3.48
CA PRO A 15 -2.38 9.54 -3.63
C PRO A 15 -3.76 9.80 -3.01
N PRO A 16 -4.86 9.47 -3.72
CA PRO A 16 -6.20 9.79 -3.27
C PRO A 16 -6.56 9.05 -1.98
N GLY A 17 -7.37 9.69 -1.15
CA GLY A 17 -7.83 9.14 0.12
C GLY A 17 -6.86 9.44 1.28
N LYS A 18 -6.89 8.57 2.30
CA LYS A 18 -6.21 8.80 3.58
C LYS A 18 -5.49 7.59 4.17
N ILE A 19 -5.62 6.43 3.53
CA ILE A 19 -5.16 5.14 4.05
C ILE A 19 -4.30 4.48 2.98
N ALA A 20 -3.16 3.94 3.40
CA ALA A 20 -2.28 3.13 2.57
C ALA A 20 -1.83 1.88 3.37
N ILE A 21 -1.45 0.83 2.64
CA ILE A 21 -0.81 -0.38 3.19
C ILE A 21 0.51 -0.57 2.45
N GLU A 22 1.57 -0.85 3.18
CA GLU A 22 2.91 -1.06 2.64
C GLU A 22 3.48 -2.41 3.09
N THR A 23 4.38 -2.97 2.28
CA THR A 23 5.06 -4.22 2.62
C THR A 23 6.14 -3.96 3.68
N THR A 24 6.18 -4.82 4.70
CA THR A 24 7.19 -4.73 5.77
C THR A 24 8.42 -5.61 5.52
N LYS A 25 8.40 -6.40 4.44
CA LYS A 25 9.46 -7.30 3.97
C LYS A 25 9.66 -7.11 2.46
N PRO A 26 10.86 -7.38 1.92
CA PRO A 26 11.10 -7.32 0.48
C PRO A 26 10.11 -8.17 -0.30
N THR A 27 9.67 -7.65 -1.45
CA THR A 27 8.75 -8.34 -2.40
C THR A 27 9.15 -8.05 -3.85
N ASN A 28 10.45 -7.80 -4.10
CA ASN A 28 10.94 -7.28 -5.38
C ASN A 28 11.52 -8.36 -6.31
N THR A 29 11.82 -9.54 -5.78
CA THR A 29 12.41 -10.65 -6.55
C THR A 29 11.53 -11.90 -6.46
N GLN A 30 11.74 -12.85 -7.38
CA GLN A 30 11.07 -14.17 -7.32
C GLN A 30 11.32 -14.86 -5.97
N ARG A 31 12.55 -14.78 -5.46
CA ARG A 31 12.92 -15.35 -4.16
C ARG A 31 12.14 -14.70 -3.02
N ASP A 32 12.01 -13.37 -3.04
CA ASP A 32 11.26 -12.63 -2.02
C ASP A 32 9.79 -13.06 -2.02
N LEU A 33 9.18 -13.19 -3.21
CA LEU A 33 7.80 -13.64 -3.35
C LEU A 33 7.60 -15.08 -2.89
N SER A 34 8.54 -15.99 -3.18
CA SER A 34 8.49 -17.37 -2.69
C SER A 34 8.63 -17.51 -1.16
N LEU A 35 9.19 -16.50 -0.47
CA LEU A 35 9.24 -16.44 0.99
C LEU A 35 7.97 -15.82 1.58
N ALA A 36 7.48 -14.74 0.97
CA ALA A 36 6.25 -14.06 1.40
C ALA A 36 4.98 -14.88 1.11
N TYR A 37 5.04 -15.81 0.16
CA TYR A 37 3.93 -16.69 -0.23
C TYR A 37 4.40 -18.15 -0.37
N SER A 38 3.59 -18.99 -1.00
CA SER A 38 3.91 -20.39 -1.25
C SER A 38 5.21 -20.56 -2.06
N PRO A 39 6.10 -21.51 -1.70
CA PRO A 39 5.99 -22.46 -0.59
C PRO A 39 6.54 -21.95 0.75
N GLY A 40 7.28 -20.84 0.80
CA GLY A 40 8.01 -20.38 1.99
C GLY A 40 7.11 -19.94 3.15
N VAL A 41 5.90 -19.47 2.86
CA VAL A 41 4.89 -19.10 3.86
C VAL A 41 4.37 -20.29 4.68
N ALA A 42 4.63 -21.54 4.28
CA ALA A 42 4.15 -22.71 5.00
C ALA A 42 4.98 -23.09 6.24
N ALA A 43 6.15 -22.48 6.41
CA ALA A 43 7.03 -22.70 7.57
C ALA A 43 6.58 -21.97 8.85
N PRO A 44 6.20 -20.68 8.82
CA PRO A 44 5.53 -20.03 9.95
C PRO A 44 4.11 -20.55 10.16
#